data_AF-A0A521EQA0-F1
#
_entry.id   AF-A0A521EQA0-F1
#
_cell.length_a   1.000
_cell.length_b   1.000
_cell.length_c   1.000
_cell.angle_alpha   90.00
_cell.angle_beta   90.00
_cell.angle_gamma   90.00
#
_symmetry.space_group_name_H-M   'P 1'
#
loop_
_entity.id
_entity.type
_entity.pdbx_description
1 polymer ?
#
loop_
_entity_poly.entity_id
_entity_poly.type
_entity_poly.pdbx_seq_one_letter_code
_entity_poly.pdbx_strand_id
1 'polypeptide(L)'
;MQFSHSFEQAVWDTDGFQGREFASLEVAVDTNETTLLLETERKASDKSLMEATTIQVELLDTSELDELSEILCDWCVAEDRSMREFETSFVDGEFTTEGEKHEISRLQFEISEEGLLVIPLKGDTEVGESLIPSSKKATDQPGNASHEHLHELDFLLHMAIRCSEYPTETRRALDHMGEFTGPLHHRLSSKCIDQYYAGNYGDAVGQAGQGLEKEIRARFNADPSKKFENLLGELFSGDDPQLFASKDSQKQDKVRDMFQSTNGALRNPFTHNDPEAVDHNYLKPFSKRYARDVLFFYDFLYLLVEQMDTSED
;
A
#
# COMPACT_ATOMS: atom_id res chain seq x y z
N MET A 1 7.18 -6.90 19.81
CA MET A 1 7.86 -6.57 18.55
C MET A 1 7.07 -5.41 17.98
N GLN A 2 7.77 -4.30 17.84
CA GLN A 2 7.36 -3.04 17.25
C GLN A 2 7.08 -3.31 15.76
N PHE A 3 5.95 -2.84 15.21
CA PHE A 3 5.85 -2.74 13.75
C PHE A 3 6.87 -1.68 13.35
N SER A 4 7.73 -1.97 12.39
CA SER A 4 8.64 -1.01 11.77
C SER A 4 8.71 -1.42 10.32
N HIS A 5 8.37 -0.50 9.43
CA HIS A 5 8.46 -0.76 8.01
C HIS A 5 8.86 0.50 7.26
N SER A 6 9.62 0.31 6.17
CA SER A 6 10.15 1.40 5.37
C SER A 6 9.69 1.35 3.91
N PHE A 7 9.53 2.54 3.34
CA PHE A 7 9.29 2.82 1.95
C PHE A 7 10.51 3.56 1.40
N GLU A 8 10.97 3.20 0.20
CA GLU A 8 12.08 3.87 -0.47
C GLU A 8 11.70 4.34 -1.87
N GLN A 9 12.09 5.55 -2.22
CA GLN A 9 11.88 6.15 -3.53
C GLN A 9 13.16 6.73 -4.08
N ALA A 10 13.52 6.37 -5.31
CA ALA A 10 14.71 6.90 -5.98
C ALA A 10 14.37 7.30 -7.43
N VAL A 11 14.67 8.55 -7.77
CA VAL A 11 14.42 9.09 -9.11
C VAL A 11 15.71 9.68 -9.66
N TRP A 12 15.93 9.46 -10.96
CA TRP A 12 17.05 10.03 -11.70
C TRP A 12 16.50 10.98 -12.75
N ASP A 13 17.11 12.15 -12.86
CA ASP A 13 16.84 13.15 -13.88
C ASP A 13 15.33 13.50 -13.99
N THR A 14 14.89 14.40 -13.11
CA THR A 14 13.51 14.93 -13.05
C THR A 14 13.35 16.20 -13.89
N ASP A 15 12.09 16.61 -14.10
CA ASP A 15 11.75 17.90 -14.73
C ASP A 15 12.18 19.06 -13.81
N GLY A 16 13.48 19.43 -13.84
CA GLY A 16 14.02 20.52 -13.04
C GLY A 16 15.34 20.20 -12.32
N PHE A 17 15.73 18.93 -12.23
CA PHE A 17 16.96 18.52 -11.57
C PHE A 17 17.69 17.41 -12.33
N GLN A 18 19.00 17.60 -12.56
CA GLN A 18 19.87 16.62 -13.20
C GLN A 18 20.76 15.94 -12.16
N GLY A 19 20.35 14.75 -11.72
CA GLY A 19 20.96 14.05 -10.60
C GLY A 19 20.06 12.94 -10.08
N ARG A 20 20.31 12.53 -8.83
CA ARG A 20 19.50 11.56 -8.10
C ARG A 20 18.81 12.22 -6.92
N GLU A 21 17.51 12.02 -6.81
CA GLU A 21 16.72 12.32 -5.62
C GLU A 21 16.33 11.00 -4.97
N PHE A 22 16.51 10.90 -3.66
CA PHE A 22 16.21 9.71 -2.87
C PHE A 22 15.47 10.10 -1.60
N ALA A 23 14.47 9.30 -1.24
CA ALA A 23 13.80 9.37 0.04
C ALA A 23 13.60 7.96 0.61
N SER A 24 13.73 7.83 1.92
CA SER A 24 13.35 6.66 2.71
C SER A 24 12.46 7.12 3.85
N LEU A 25 11.26 6.55 3.95
CA LEU A 25 10.33 6.81 5.04
C LEU A 25 10.12 5.51 5.82
N GLU A 26 10.54 5.48 7.08
CA GLU A 26 10.21 4.43 8.03
C GLU A 26 9.07 4.90 8.95
N VAL A 27 8.06 4.06 9.12
CA VAL A 27 7.02 4.22 10.13
C VAL A 27 7.08 3.04 11.07
N ALA A 28 7.21 3.34 12.36
CA ALA A 28 7.17 2.31 13.39
C ALA A 28 6.08 2.60 14.41
N VAL A 29 5.42 1.54 14.86
CA VAL A 29 4.31 1.59 15.82
C VAL A 29 4.63 0.66 16.97
N ASP A 30 4.74 1.24 18.17
CA ASP A 30 4.73 0.53 19.45
C ASP A 30 3.41 0.82 20.19
N THR A 31 3.24 0.12 21.31
CA THR A 31 2.03 0.01 22.12
C THR A 31 1.34 1.34 22.44
N ASN A 32 2.08 2.47 22.45
CA ASN A 32 1.54 3.80 22.72
C ASN A 32 2.08 4.91 21.80
N GLU A 33 2.98 4.59 20.86
CA GLU A 33 3.78 5.60 20.16
C GLU A 33 3.95 5.21 18.69
N THR A 34 3.67 6.15 17.79
CA THR A 34 4.02 6.04 16.38
C THR A 34 5.22 6.94 16.13
N THR A 35 6.31 6.35 15.64
CA THR A 35 7.50 7.06 15.23
C THR A 35 7.59 7.13 13.70
N LEU A 36 8.11 8.24 13.20
CA LEU A 36 8.36 8.46 11.77
C LEU A 36 9.83 8.85 11.59
N LEU A 37 10.52 8.22 10.66
CA LEU A 37 11.87 8.59 10.25
C LEU A 37 11.89 8.79 8.73
N LEU A 38 12.03 10.03 8.29
CA LEU A 38 12.21 10.39 6.88
C LEU A 38 13.65 10.80 6.65
N GLU A 39 14.34 10.09 5.76
CA GLU A 39 15.67 10.43 5.28
C GLU A 39 15.59 10.81 3.80
N THR A 40 16.18 11.94 3.43
CA THR A 40 16.28 12.33 2.01
C THR A 40 17.71 12.63 1.62
N GLU A 41 18.04 12.36 0.36
CA GLU A 41 19.33 12.72 -0.24
C GLU A 41 19.12 13.28 -1.65
N ARG A 42 19.84 14.37 -1.97
CA ARG A 42 20.00 14.87 -3.34
C ARG A 42 21.46 14.79 -3.75
N LYS A 43 21.72 14.13 -4.88
CA LYS A 43 23.07 13.99 -5.46
C LYS A 43 23.09 14.57 -6.86
N ALA A 44 24.11 15.35 -7.18
CA ALA A 44 24.30 15.87 -8.53
C ALA A 44 24.62 14.73 -9.53
N SER A 45 24.61 15.05 -10.83
CA SER A 45 24.96 14.11 -11.90
C SER A 45 26.35 13.46 -11.75
N ASP A 46 27.30 14.14 -11.09
CA ASP A 46 28.64 13.62 -10.78
C ASP A 46 28.69 12.77 -9.50
N LYS A 47 27.54 12.53 -8.87
CA LYS A 47 27.31 11.80 -7.61
C LYS A 47 27.80 12.53 -6.35
N SER A 48 28.19 13.80 -6.46
CA SER A 48 28.45 14.62 -5.27
C SER A 48 27.16 14.83 -4.47
N LEU A 49 27.25 14.68 -3.15
CA LEU A 49 26.13 14.96 -2.25
C LEU A 49 25.90 16.48 -2.22
N MET A 50 24.70 16.88 -2.58
CA MET A 50 24.27 18.28 -2.53
C MET A 50 23.56 18.59 -1.23
N GLU A 51 22.68 17.67 -0.82
CA GLU A 51 21.82 17.84 0.34
C GLU A 51 21.49 16.47 0.94
N ALA A 52 21.43 16.41 2.27
CA ALA A 52 20.89 15.28 3.01
C ALA A 52 20.14 15.81 4.23
N THR A 53 18.91 15.31 4.42
CA THR A 53 18.08 15.71 5.54
C THR A 53 17.52 14.49 6.26
N THR A 54 17.24 14.66 7.55
CA THR A 54 16.56 13.66 8.38
C THR A 54 15.48 14.33 9.21
N ILE A 55 14.24 13.85 9.12
CA ILE A 55 13.15 14.17 10.04
C ILE A 55 12.90 12.94 10.89
N GLN A 56 13.04 13.07 12.20
CA GLN A 56 12.70 12.04 13.16
C GLN A 56 11.58 12.55 14.07
N VAL A 57 10.46 11.85 14.10
CA VAL A 57 9.33 12.11 15.01
C VAL A 57 9.14 10.91 15.91
N GLU A 58 9.08 11.14 17.22
CA GLU A 58 8.90 10.11 18.25
C GLU A 58 7.44 9.93 18.64
N LEU A 59 6.64 10.98 18.53
CA LEU A 59 5.21 10.95 18.88
C LEU A 59 4.37 11.56 17.77
N LEU A 60 3.65 10.70 17.05
CA LEU A 60 2.65 11.07 16.05
C LEU A 60 1.32 10.38 16.36
N ASP A 61 0.22 11.13 16.34
CA ASP A 61 -1.10 10.54 16.57
C ASP A 61 -1.53 9.70 15.36
N THR A 62 -2.00 8.48 15.59
CA THR A 62 -2.50 7.59 14.54
C THR A 62 -3.63 8.22 13.73
N SER A 63 -4.42 9.12 14.33
CA SER A 63 -5.46 9.86 13.60
C SER A 63 -4.89 10.83 12.55
N GLU A 64 -3.69 11.37 12.76
CA GLU A 64 -3.00 12.22 11.79
C GLU A 64 -2.45 11.40 10.61
N LEU A 65 -2.05 10.15 10.86
CA LEU A 65 -1.70 9.20 9.80
C LEU A 65 -2.91 8.84 8.94
N ASP A 66 -4.08 8.66 9.56
CA ASP A 66 -5.34 8.36 8.86
C ASP A 66 -5.74 9.55 7.98
N GLU A 67 -5.65 10.77 8.49
CA GLU A 67 -5.93 11.99 7.73
C GLU A 67 -4.94 12.19 6.56
N LEU A 68 -3.64 12.00 6.77
CA LEU A 68 -2.64 12.06 5.70
C LEU A 68 -2.92 11.00 4.61
N SER A 69 -3.22 9.76 5.01
CA SER A 69 -3.63 8.69 4.10
C SER A 69 -4.90 9.05 3.32
N GLU A 70 -5.85 9.74 3.96
CA GLU A 70 -7.04 10.22 3.29
C GLU A 70 -6.74 11.22 2.18
N ILE A 71 -5.93 12.23 2.50
CA ILE A 71 -5.55 13.30 1.57
C ILE A 71 -4.72 12.77 0.41
N LEU A 72 -3.78 11.85 0.65
CA LEU A 72 -2.97 11.21 -0.39
C LEU A 72 -3.85 10.53 -1.45
N CYS A 73 -4.81 9.72 -1.02
CA CYS A 73 -5.72 9.04 -1.93
C CYS A 73 -6.61 10.02 -2.70
N ASP A 74 -7.17 11.02 -2.02
CA ASP A 74 -8.07 11.98 -2.65
C ASP A 74 -7.34 12.82 -3.69
N TRP A 75 -6.07 13.14 -3.43
CA TRP A 75 -5.22 13.85 -4.39
C TRP A 75 -4.96 12.99 -5.64
N CYS A 76 -4.69 11.70 -5.49
CA CYS A 76 -4.42 10.79 -6.61
C CYS A 76 -5.56 10.75 -7.66
N VAL A 77 -6.79 11.13 -7.27
CA VAL A 77 -7.97 11.09 -8.15
C VAL A 77 -8.64 12.41 -8.42
N ALA A 78 -8.14 13.49 -7.82
CA ALA A 78 -8.58 14.82 -8.19
C ALA A 78 -8.32 15.06 -9.68
N GLU A 79 -9.31 15.61 -10.40
CA GLU A 79 -9.16 15.92 -11.83
C GLU A 79 -8.14 17.05 -12.06
N ASP A 80 -8.12 18.02 -11.15
CA ASP A 80 -7.25 19.19 -11.22
C ASP A 80 -5.87 18.96 -10.57
N ARG A 81 -5.76 17.95 -9.69
CA ARG A 81 -4.56 17.61 -8.91
C ARG A 81 -3.87 18.82 -8.31
N SER A 82 -4.68 19.79 -7.86
CA SER A 82 -4.18 20.99 -7.22
C SER A 82 -3.38 20.60 -5.97
N MET A 83 -2.38 21.40 -5.63
CA MET A 83 -1.63 21.20 -4.40
C MET A 83 -2.58 21.13 -3.20
N ARG A 84 -2.32 20.18 -2.29
CA ARG A 84 -3.06 20.02 -1.02
C ARG A 84 -2.10 20.06 0.15
N GLU A 85 -2.51 20.73 1.22
CA GLU A 85 -1.73 20.90 2.44
C GLU A 85 -2.42 20.21 3.62
N PHE A 86 -1.63 19.67 4.52
CA PHE A 86 -2.05 19.11 5.80
C PHE A 86 -1.01 19.45 6.88
N GLU A 87 -1.44 19.93 8.03
CA GLU A 87 -0.56 20.25 9.15
C GLU A 87 -0.93 19.38 10.35
N THR A 88 0.05 18.71 10.95
CA THR A 88 -0.12 17.97 12.21
C THR A 88 -0.34 18.93 13.37
N SER A 89 -1.00 18.45 14.41
CA SER A 89 -1.25 19.19 15.65
C SER A 89 0.04 19.45 16.47
N PHE A 90 0.55 18.45 17.17
CA PHE A 90 1.82 18.52 17.89
C PHE A 90 2.58 17.21 17.70
N VAL A 91 3.84 17.33 17.30
CA VAL A 91 4.78 16.22 17.25
C VAL A 91 5.96 16.51 18.16
N ASP A 92 6.57 15.45 18.71
CA ASP A 92 7.89 15.54 19.33
C ASP A 92 8.91 15.00 18.33
N GLY A 93 9.86 15.83 17.89
CA GLY A 93 10.81 15.41 16.88
C GLY A 93 12.01 16.33 16.66
N GLU A 94 12.88 15.90 15.76
CA GLU A 94 14.10 16.58 15.35
C GLU A 94 14.22 16.60 13.82
N PHE A 95 14.57 17.75 13.26
CA PHE A 95 15.04 17.89 11.89
C PHE A 95 16.54 18.10 11.86
N THR A 96 17.26 17.34 11.04
CA THR A 96 18.70 17.46 10.84
C THR A 96 19.00 17.79 9.39
N THR A 97 19.80 18.83 9.16
CA THR A 97 20.37 19.18 7.85
C THR A 97 21.78 19.73 8.01
N GLU A 98 22.70 19.38 7.12
CA GLU A 98 24.10 19.88 7.10
C GLU A 98 24.85 19.80 8.45
N GLY A 99 24.44 18.88 9.35
CA GLY A 99 25.03 18.72 10.69
C GLY A 99 24.43 19.64 11.76
N GLU A 100 23.46 20.48 11.43
CA GLU A 100 22.62 21.20 12.37
C GLU A 100 21.39 20.37 12.75
N LYS A 101 20.97 20.49 14.00
CA LYS A 101 19.80 19.83 14.58
C LYS A 101 18.82 20.87 15.08
N HIS A 102 17.56 20.74 14.67
CA HIS A 102 16.46 21.63 15.00
C HIS A 102 15.33 20.83 15.64
N GLU A 103 14.94 21.17 16.85
CA GLU A 103 13.70 20.63 17.44
C GLU A 103 12.50 21.06 16.60
N ILE A 104 11.59 20.13 16.34
CA ILE A 104 10.34 20.37 15.60
C ILE A 104 9.16 20.07 16.51
N SER A 105 8.08 20.83 16.32
CA SER A 105 6.84 20.69 17.07
C SER A 105 5.64 20.36 16.19
N ARG A 106 5.77 20.50 14.87
CA ARG A 106 4.74 20.19 13.85
C ARG A 106 5.40 19.77 12.54
N LEU A 107 4.67 19.01 11.73
CA LEU A 107 4.94 18.76 10.33
C LEU A 107 3.82 19.35 9.47
N GLN A 108 4.20 20.01 8.39
CA GLN A 108 3.31 20.33 7.28
C GLN A 108 3.65 19.42 6.10
N PHE A 109 2.62 18.86 5.49
CA PHE A 109 2.69 17.96 4.35
C PHE A 109 2.05 18.66 3.16
N GLU A 110 2.77 18.76 2.04
CA GLU A 110 2.25 19.31 0.79
C GLU A 110 2.34 18.26 -0.32
N ILE A 111 1.19 17.91 -0.90
CA ILE A 111 1.11 16.95 -2.00
C ILE A 111 0.93 17.71 -3.30
N SER A 112 1.81 17.46 -4.26
CA SER A 112 1.78 18.08 -5.59
C SER A 112 2.26 17.10 -6.67
N GLU A 113 2.34 17.55 -7.93
CA GLU A 113 2.89 16.73 -9.02
C GLU A 113 4.38 16.39 -8.84
N GLU A 114 5.10 17.18 -8.03
CA GLU A 114 6.52 16.96 -7.71
C GLU A 114 6.74 15.85 -6.68
N GLY A 115 5.69 15.49 -5.92
CA GLY A 115 5.73 14.45 -4.89
C GLY A 115 5.07 14.91 -3.58
N LEU A 116 5.58 14.39 -2.47
CA LEU A 116 5.17 14.79 -1.12
C LEU A 116 6.30 15.58 -0.46
N LEU A 117 6.08 16.87 -0.24
CA LEU A 117 6.97 17.74 0.52
C LEU A 117 6.60 17.68 2.01
N VAL A 118 7.60 17.49 2.86
CA VAL A 118 7.45 17.48 4.32
C VAL A 118 8.23 18.64 4.90
N ILE A 119 7.51 19.57 5.51
CA ILE A 119 8.04 20.82 6.04
C ILE A 119 8.02 20.74 7.58
N PRO A 120 9.20 20.53 8.22
CA PRO A 120 9.32 20.61 9.67
C PRO A 120 9.15 22.03 10.20
N LEU A 121 8.34 22.17 11.25
CA LEU A 121 8.02 23.46 11.88
C LEU A 121 8.45 23.49 13.35
N LYS A 122 9.12 24.58 13.76
CA LYS A 122 9.41 24.93 15.16
C LYS A 122 8.50 26.10 15.58
N GLY A 123 7.43 25.79 16.31
CA GLY A 123 6.32 26.74 16.42
C GLY A 123 5.76 27.03 15.03
N ASP A 124 5.57 28.29 14.66
CA ASP A 124 5.09 28.72 13.33
C ASP A 124 6.22 28.97 12.32
N THR A 125 7.45 28.53 12.61
CA THR A 125 8.62 28.80 11.76
C THR A 125 9.10 27.53 11.08
N GLU A 126 9.17 27.56 9.76
CA GLU A 126 9.80 26.53 8.93
C GLU A 126 11.30 26.45 9.24
N VAL A 127 11.82 25.24 9.46
CA VAL A 127 13.25 25.01 9.73
C VAL A 127 13.97 24.29 8.59
N GLY A 128 13.23 23.84 7.57
CA GLY A 128 13.74 23.19 6.37
C GLY A 128 12.62 22.49 5.61
N GLU A 129 13.00 21.62 4.67
CA GLU A 129 12.08 20.84 3.86
C GLU A 129 12.70 19.49 3.48
N SER A 130 11.88 18.47 3.29
CA SER A 130 12.28 17.15 2.83
C SER A 130 11.30 16.67 1.77
N LEU A 131 11.78 16.34 0.58
CA LEU A 131 10.93 15.89 -0.53
C LEU A 131 10.99 14.36 -0.69
N ILE A 132 9.83 13.72 -0.71
CA ILE A 132 9.64 12.39 -1.28
C ILE A 132 9.27 12.58 -2.77
N PRO A 133 10.20 12.33 -3.71
CA PRO A 133 10.03 12.75 -5.09
C PRO A 133 9.02 11.88 -5.84
N SER A 134 8.33 12.49 -6.80
CA SER A 134 7.40 11.79 -7.67
C SER A 134 8.06 10.67 -8.47
N SER A 135 7.41 9.51 -8.60
CA SER A 135 7.86 8.42 -9.48
C SER A 135 7.82 8.75 -10.98
N LYS A 136 7.33 9.94 -11.36
CA LYS A 136 7.34 10.44 -12.74
C LYS A 136 8.76 10.54 -13.28
N LYS A 137 9.03 9.89 -14.42
CA LYS A 137 10.28 10.06 -15.17
C LYS A 137 10.15 11.21 -16.16
N ALA A 138 11.25 11.89 -16.48
CA ALA A 138 11.28 12.91 -17.52
C ALA A 138 10.78 12.42 -18.91
N THR A 139 10.79 11.11 -19.14
CA THR A 139 10.28 10.48 -20.37
C THR A 139 8.77 10.24 -20.38
N ASP A 140 8.09 10.41 -19.24
CA ASP A 140 6.67 10.10 -19.12
C ASP A 140 5.82 11.19 -19.77
N GLN A 141 4.82 10.78 -20.55
CA GLN A 141 3.91 11.73 -21.17
C GLN A 141 3.07 12.44 -20.10
N PRO A 142 2.77 13.75 -20.28
CA PRO A 142 1.84 14.47 -19.42
C PRO A 142 0.51 13.72 -19.35
N GLY A 143 0.09 13.32 -18.15
CA GLY A 143 -1.15 12.55 -17.90
C GLY A 143 -0.98 11.04 -17.67
N ASN A 144 0.22 10.47 -17.94
CA ASN A 144 0.54 9.05 -17.66
C ASN A 144 1.58 8.89 -16.54
N ALA A 145 1.85 9.94 -15.77
CA ALA A 145 2.77 9.86 -14.64
C ALA A 145 2.27 8.81 -13.65
N SER A 146 3.07 7.75 -13.46
CA SER A 146 2.82 6.76 -12.43
C SER A 146 2.90 7.44 -11.06
N HIS A 147 1.89 7.25 -10.21
CA HIS A 147 1.87 7.69 -8.80
C HIS A 147 2.11 6.51 -7.84
N GLU A 148 2.80 5.46 -8.30
CA GLU A 148 3.11 4.26 -7.51
C GLU A 148 3.72 4.60 -6.14
N HIS A 149 4.62 5.59 -6.07
CA HIS A 149 5.20 6.06 -4.80
C HIS A 149 4.16 6.51 -3.76
N LEU A 150 3.10 7.23 -4.17
CA LEU A 150 2.04 7.65 -3.25
C LEU A 150 1.15 6.46 -2.84
N HIS A 151 1.00 5.47 -3.72
CA HIS A 151 0.25 4.27 -3.40
C HIS A 151 0.99 3.39 -2.38
N GLU A 152 2.30 3.25 -2.54
CA GLU A 152 3.17 2.55 -1.59
C GLU A 152 3.24 3.29 -0.25
N LEU A 153 3.26 4.63 -0.28
CA LEU A 153 3.17 5.44 0.92
C LEU A 153 1.83 5.22 1.64
N ASP A 154 0.69 5.34 0.95
CA ASP A 154 -0.64 5.08 1.54
C ASP A 154 -0.72 3.69 2.19
N PHE A 155 -0.12 2.69 1.53
CA PHE A 155 -0.02 1.34 2.03
C PHE A 155 0.76 1.27 3.36
N LEU A 156 1.93 1.91 3.43
CA LEU A 156 2.75 1.96 4.64
C LEU A 156 1.97 2.60 5.80
N LEU A 157 1.30 3.74 5.53
CA LEU A 157 0.50 4.44 6.54
C LEU A 157 -0.65 3.57 7.05
N HIS A 158 -1.36 2.87 6.15
CA HIS A 158 -2.44 1.97 6.56
C HIS A 158 -1.96 0.85 7.47
N MET A 159 -0.83 0.23 7.14
CA MET A 159 -0.25 -0.85 7.96
C MET A 159 0.09 -0.36 9.36
N ALA A 160 0.68 0.84 9.47
CA ALA A 160 0.93 1.49 10.76
C ALA A 160 -0.37 1.71 11.55
N ILE A 161 -1.41 2.27 10.92
CA ILE A 161 -2.72 2.50 11.55
C ILE A 161 -3.31 1.19 12.09
N ARG A 162 -3.26 0.11 11.30
CA ARG A 162 -3.76 -1.21 11.72
C ARG A 162 -2.98 -1.83 12.87
N CYS A 163 -1.67 -1.62 12.90
CA CYS A 163 -0.82 -2.07 14.00
C CYS A 163 -1.15 -1.31 15.29
N SER A 164 -1.50 -0.02 15.20
CA SER A 164 -1.91 0.80 16.34
C SER A 164 -3.27 0.40 16.89
N GLU A 165 -4.29 0.22 16.04
CA GLU A 165 -5.66 -0.08 16.47
C GLU A 165 -5.86 -1.53 16.95
N TYR A 166 -5.20 -2.49 16.30
CA TYR A 166 -5.37 -3.92 16.55
C TYR A 166 -4.02 -4.60 16.81
N PRO A 167 -3.27 -4.19 17.85
CA PRO A 167 -1.89 -4.58 18.03
C PRO A 167 -1.70 -6.09 18.25
N THR A 168 -2.71 -6.80 18.77
CA THR A 168 -2.60 -8.26 19.01
C THR A 168 -2.93 -9.08 17.78
N GLU A 169 -4.00 -8.72 17.08
CA GLU A 169 -4.52 -9.40 15.90
C GLU A 169 -3.65 -9.13 14.68
N THR A 170 -3.30 -7.86 14.43
CA THR A 170 -2.40 -7.47 13.34
C THR A 170 -1.01 -8.08 13.56
N ARG A 171 -0.51 -8.13 14.81
CA ARG A 171 0.73 -8.85 15.14
C ARG A 171 0.66 -10.32 14.74
N ARG A 172 -0.39 -11.04 15.14
CA ARG A 172 -0.52 -12.47 14.81
C ARG A 172 -0.63 -12.69 13.30
N ALA A 173 -1.25 -11.77 12.57
CA ALA A 173 -1.32 -11.82 11.12
C ALA A 173 0.06 -11.60 10.50
N LEU A 174 0.78 -10.55 10.90
CA LEU A 174 2.14 -10.24 10.42
C LEU A 174 3.15 -11.34 10.75
N ASP A 175 3.13 -11.88 11.98
CA ASP A 175 3.97 -12.99 12.42
C ASP A 175 3.75 -14.27 11.57
N HIS A 176 2.61 -14.38 10.89
CA HIS A 176 2.25 -15.54 10.06
C HIS A 176 2.37 -15.26 8.56
N MET A 177 2.31 -14.00 8.14
CA MET A 177 2.40 -13.57 6.75
C MET A 177 3.85 -13.36 6.29
N GLY A 178 4.81 -13.26 7.22
CA GLY A 178 6.16 -12.76 6.92
C GLY A 178 6.13 -11.25 6.70
N GLU A 179 7.31 -10.64 6.48
CA GLU A 179 7.43 -9.23 6.12
C GLU A 179 6.68 -8.98 4.80
N PHE A 180 5.41 -8.61 4.91
CA PHE A 180 4.57 -8.19 3.80
C PHE A 180 4.84 -6.71 3.54
N THR A 181 5.98 -6.47 2.90
CA THR A 181 6.69 -5.19 2.92
C THR A 181 7.03 -4.65 1.53
N GLY A 182 6.59 -5.33 0.48
CA GLY A 182 6.77 -4.91 -0.91
C GLY A 182 5.59 -4.10 -1.45
N PRO A 183 5.75 -3.49 -2.64
CA PRO A 183 4.62 -2.94 -3.39
C PRO A 183 3.52 -4.00 -3.53
N LEU A 184 2.25 -3.54 -3.60
CA LEU A 184 1.13 -4.41 -3.93
C LEU A 184 1.53 -5.31 -5.11
N HIS A 185 1.25 -6.60 -5.01
CA HIS A 185 1.66 -7.59 -5.98
C HIS A 185 1.30 -7.09 -7.37
N HIS A 186 2.27 -7.06 -8.28
CA HIS A 186 2.13 -6.55 -9.65
C HIS A 186 0.96 -7.14 -10.48
N ARG A 187 0.28 -8.17 -9.95
CA ARG A 187 -0.87 -8.86 -10.55
C ARG A 187 -2.21 -8.44 -9.95
N LEU A 188 -2.23 -7.76 -8.81
CA LEU A 188 -3.32 -6.81 -8.51
C LEU A 188 -3.28 -5.79 -9.64
N SER A 189 -4.14 -5.99 -10.64
CA SER A 189 -4.07 -5.23 -11.88
C SER A 189 -4.09 -3.74 -11.59
N SER A 190 -3.37 -2.94 -12.39
CA SER A 190 -3.42 -1.47 -12.29
C SER A 190 -4.87 -0.96 -12.23
N LYS A 191 -5.79 -1.64 -12.92
CA LYS A 191 -7.23 -1.36 -12.88
C LYS A 191 -7.85 -1.46 -11.50
N CYS A 192 -7.42 -2.38 -10.63
CA CYS A 192 -7.91 -2.46 -9.25
C CYS A 192 -7.52 -1.22 -8.47
N ILE A 193 -6.26 -0.83 -8.61
CA ILE A 193 -5.66 0.34 -7.98
C ILE A 193 -6.37 1.61 -8.50
N ASP A 194 -6.49 1.76 -9.83
CA ASP A 194 -7.18 2.87 -10.47
C ASP A 194 -8.63 3.03 -9.97
N GLN A 195 -9.38 1.92 -9.87
CA GLN A 195 -10.76 1.94 -9.38
C GLN A 195 -10.85 2.28 -7.88
N TYR A 196 -9.91 1.77 -7.07
CA TYR A 196 -9.87 2.05 -5.64
C TYR A 196 -9.65 3.54 -5.42
N TYR A 197 -8.63 4.10 -6.07
CA TYR A 197 -8.35 5.52 -5.98
C TYR A 197 -9.54 6.32 -6.52
N ALA A 198 -10.18 5.91 -7.62
CA ALA A 198 -11.34 6.60 -8.19
C ALA A 198 -12.62 6.58 -7.32
N GLY A 199 -12.56 6.04 -6.10
CA GLY A 199 -13.70 5.90 -5.19
C GLY A 199 -14.65 4.74 -5.53
N ASN A 200 -14.34 3.96 -6.57
CA ASN A 200 -15.13 2.82 -7.01
C ASN A 200 -14.71 1.55 -6.27
N TYR A 201 -14.82 1.59 -4.94
CA TYR A 201 -14.29 0.59 -4.02
C TYR A 201 -14.80 -0.85 -4.26
N GLY A 202 -16.09 -1.01 -4.58
CA GLY A 202 -16.65 -2.33 -4.90
C GLY A 202 -16.10 -2.92 -6.19
N ASP A 203 -15.91 -2.08 -7.21
CA ASP A 203 -15.32 -2.49 -8.49
C ASP A 203 -13.84 -2.85 -8.32
N ALA A 204 -13.09 -2.10 -7.50
CA ALA A 204 -11.71 -2.42 -7.16
C ALA A 204 -11.59 -3.83 -6.55
N VAL A 205 -12.43 -4.16 -5.57
CA VAL A 205 -12.49 -5.49 -4.93
C VAL A 205 -12.90 -6.57 -5.94
N GLY A 206 -13.91 -6.31 -6.77
CA GLY A 206 -14.35 -7.24 -7.80
C GLY A 206 -13.27 -7.55 -8.84
N GLN A 207 -12.53 -6.53 -9.27
CA GLN A 207 -11.40 -6.68 -10.20
C GLN A 207 -10.25 -7.46 -9.55
N ALA A 208 -9.94 -7.24 -8.26
CA ALA A 208 -8.90 -7.97 -7.56
C ALA A 208 -9.21 -9.48 -7.52
N GLY A 209 -10.45 -9.84 -7.16
CA GLY A 209 -10.90 -11.23 -7.19
C GLY A 209 -10.94 -11.85 -8.59
N GLN A 210 -11.29 -11.06 -9.62
CA GLN A 210 -11.24 -11.55 -11.01
C GLN A 210 -9.81 -11.76 -11.49
N GLY A 211 -8.88 -10.90 -11.10
CA GLY A 211 -7.46 -11.05 -11.40
C GLY A 211 -6.90 -12.33 -10.81
N LEU A 212 -7.22 -12.63 -9.53
CA LEU A 212 -6.70 -13.81 -8.84
C LEU A 212 -7.17 -15.09 -9.53
N GLU A 213 -8.43 -15.13 -9.94
CA GLU A 213 -8.95 -16.25 -10.73
C GLU A 213 -8.23 -16.38 -12.07
N LYS A 214 -8.03 -15.28 -12.81
CA LYS A 214 -7.33 -15.30 -14.10
C LYS A 214 -5.91 -15.82 -13.96
N GLU A 215 -5.21 -15.39 -12.92
CA GLU A 215 -3.84 -15.81 -12.64
C GLU A 215 -3.77 -17.31 -12.36
N ILE A 216 -4.59 -17.82 -11.42
CA ILE A 216 -4.63 -19.25 -11.11
C ILE A 216 -4.98 -20.06 -12.37
N ARG A 217 -5.94 -19.61 -13.18
CA ARG A 217 -6.29 -20.30 -14.42
C ARG A 217 -5.15 -20.31 -15.42
N ALA A 218 -4.48 -19.18 -15.62
CA ALA A 218 -3.36 -19.07 -16.55
C ALA A 218 -2.20 -19.97 -16.11
N ARG A 219 -1.87 -19.93 -14.81
CA ARG A 219 -0.76 -20.69 -14.22
C ARG A 219 -0.94 -22.20 -14.36
N PHE A 220 -2.15 -22.70 -14.07
CA PHE A 220 -2.45 -24.15 -14.13
C PHE A 220 -3.08 -24.59 -15.45
N ASN A 221 -3.07 -23.74 -16.48
CA ASN A 221 -3.69 -23.98 -17.79
C ASN A 221 -5.12 -24.56 -17.67
N ALA A 222 -5.91 -23.98 -16.76
CA ALA A 222 -7.19 -24.51 -16.36
C ALA A 222 -8.31 -24.10 -17.33
N ASP A 223 -9.32 -24.97 -17.46
CA ASP A 223 -10.49 -24.73 -18.32
C ASP A 223 -11.24 -23.45 -17.89
N PRO A 224 -11.37 -22.43 -18.75
CA PRO A 224 -12.05 -21.18 -18.43
C PRO A 224 -13.55 -21.34 -18.19
N SER A 225 -14.18 -22.44 -18.64
CA SER A 225 -15.61 -22.69 -18.45
C SER A 225 -15.96 -23.26 -17.08
N LYS A 226 -14.96 -23.79 -16.36
CA LYS A 226 -15.14 -24.38 -15.03
C LYS A 226 -15.37 -23.31 -13.97
N LYS A 227 -16.34 -23.50 -13.07
CA LYS A 227 -16.53 -22.61 -11.91
C LYS A 227 -15.27 -22.54 -11.04
N PHE A 228 -14.91 -21.36 -10.58
CA PHE A 228 -13.66 -21.15 -9.84
C PHE A 228 -13.58 -21.97 -8.54
N GLU A 229 -14.69 -22.12 -7.82
CA GLU A 229 -14.77 -22.97 -6.61
C GLU A 229 -14.39 -24.43 -6.89
N ASN A 230 -14.85 -24.96 -8.03
CA ASN A 230 -14.53 -26.33 -8.46
C ASN A 230 -13.08 -26.44 -8.90
N LEU A 231 -12.54 -25.40 -9.56
CA LEU A 231 -11.13 -25.34 -9.93
C LEU A 231 -10.24 -25.39 -8.68
N LEU A 232 -10.52 -24.56 -7.68
CA LEU A 232 -9.79 -24.58 -6.40
C LEU A 232 -9.90 -25.95 -5.71
N GLY A 233 -11.07 -26.59 -5.77
CA GLY A 233 -11.26 -27.94 -5.26
C GLY A 233 -10.27 -28.94 -5.86
N GLU A 234 -10.04 -28.88 -7.16
CA GLU A 234 -9.11 -29.77 -7.86
C GLU A 234 -7.64 -29.42 -7.64
N LEU A 235 -7.31 -28.12 -7.60
CA LEU A 235 -5.92 -27.70 -7.42
C LEU A 235 -5.39 -28.02 -6.02
N PHE A 236 -6.23 -27.93 -4.99
CA PHE A 236 -5.84 -28.17 -3.60
C PHE A 236 -6.04 -29.62 -3.13
N SER A 237 -6.75 -30.47 -3.87
CA SER A 237 -7.15 -31.81 -3.42
C SER A 237 -6.67 -32.91 -4.37
N GLY A 238 -6.46 -34.11 -3.83
CA GLY A 238 -6.00 -35.29 -4.59
C GLY A 238 -4.71 -35.86 -4.04
N ASP A 239 -4.21 -36.93 -4.65
CA ASP A 239 -2.95 -37.58 -4.26
C ASP A 239 -1.71 -36.74 -4.67
N ASP A 240 -1.88 -35.81 -5.61
CA ASP A 240 -0.85 -34.90 -6.13
C ASP A 240 -1.45 -33.50 -6.41
N PRO A 241 -1.71 -32.70 -5.36
CA PRO A 241 -2.32 -31.38 -5.50
C PRO A 241 -1.33 -30.38 -6.12
N GLN A 242 -1.78 -29.61 -7.11
CA GLN A 242 -0.95 -28.63 -7.81
C GLN A 242 -0.72 -27.35 -7.00
N LEU A 243 -1.61 -27.03 -6.06
CA LEU A 243 -1.41 -26.00 -5.06
C LEU A 243 -1.15 -26.66 -3.71
N PHE A 244 0.10 -26.64 -3.26
CA PHE A 244 0.51 -27.32 -2.04
C PHE A 244 0.79 -26.34 -0.91
N ALA A 245 -0.10 -26.28 0.08
CA ALA A 245 0.06 -25.45 1.28
C ALA A 245 0.57 -26.25 2.48
N SER A 246 0.18 -27.53 2.60
CA SER A 246 0.57 -28.36 3.76
C SER A 246 0.46 -29.87 3.50
N LYS A 247 1.36 -30.64 4.15
CA LYS A 247 1.27 -32.11 4.25
C LYS A 247 0.11 -32.57 5.13
N ASP A 248 -0.41 -31.69 5.98
CA ASP A 248 -1.59 -31.95 6.80
C ASP A 248 -2.85 -31.60 6.00
N SER A 249 -3.64 -32.62 5.64
CA SER A 249 -4.83 -32.47 4.82
C SER A 249 -5.86 -31.51 5.42
N GLN A 250 -5.98 -31.44 6.75
CA GLN A 250 -6.91 -30.50 7.39
C GLN A 250 -6.45 -29.05 7.25
N LYS A 251 -5.14 -28.80 7.22
CA LYS A 251 -4.59 -27.46 6.99
C LYS A 251 -4.68 -27.07 5.52
N GLN A 252 -4.41 -28.01 4.62
CA GLN A 252 -4.60 -27.86 3.18
C GLN A 252 -6.05 -27.47 2.86
N ASP A 253 -7.03 -28.18 3.44
CA ASP A 253 -8.46 -27.88 3.29
C ASP A 253 -8.81 -26.47 3.78
N LYS A 254 -8.25 -26.02 4.91
CA LYS A 254 -8.51 -24.67 5.43
C LYS A 254 -7.97 -23.58 4.51
N VAL A 255 -6.82 -23.79 3.88
CA VAL A 255 -6.27 -22.85 2.90
C VAL A 255 -7.18 -22.81 1.68
N ARG A 256 -7.61 -23.95 1.15
CA ARG A 256 -8.62 -24.00 0.06
C ARG A 256 -9.89 -23.23 0.44
N ASP A 257 -10.44 -23.50 1.63
CA ASP A 257 -11.68 -22.89 2.10
C ASP A 257 -11.53 -21.37 2.24
N MET A 258 -10.34 -20.87 2.58
CA MET A 258 -10.00 -19.44 2.56
C MET A 258 -10.17 -18.87 1.14
N PHE A 259 -9.52 -19.44 0.12
CA PHE A 259 -9.67 -18.97 -1.27
C PHE A 259 -11.13 -19.03 -1.76
N GLN A 260 -11.84 -20.13 -1.47
CA GLN A 260 -13.24 -20.31 -1.87
C GLN A 260 -14.17 -19.31 -1.17
N SER A 261 -14.01 -19.13 0.14
CA SER A 261 -14.84 -18.22 0.93
C SER A 261 -14.59 -16.77 0.55
N THR A 262 -13.35 -16.37 0.29
CA THR A 262 -13.02 -15.03 -0.20
C THR A 262 -13.71 -14.75 -1.52
N ASN A 263 -13.64 -15.68 -2.47
CA ASN A 263 -14.30 -15.52 -3.76
C ASN A 263 -15.84 -15.47 -3.63
N GLY A 264 -16.39 -16.36 -2.80
CA GLY A 264 -17.83 -16.44 -2.55
C GLY A 264 -18.40 -15.21 -1.83
N ALA A 265 -17.70 -14.69 -0.83
CA ALA A 265 -18.17 -13.60 0.01
C ALA A 265 -17.84 -12.21 -0.54
N LEU A 266 -16.68 -12.03 -1.18
CA LEU A 266 -16.18 -10.70 -1.55
C LEU A 266 -16.32 -10.40 -3.04
N ARG A 267 -16.24 -11.40 -3.93
CA ARG A 267 -16.34 -11.17 -5.38
C ARG A 267 -17.74 -11.40 -5.93
N ASN A 268 -18.35 -12.55 -5.63
CA ASN A 268 -19.63 -12.95 -6.23
C ASN A 268 -20.73 -11.87 -6.11
N PRO A 269 -20.87 -11.14 -4.99
CA PRO A 269 -21.86 -10.05 -4.88
C PRO A 269 -21.67 -8.94 -5.94
N PHE A 270 -20.44 -8.63 -6.33
CA PHE A 270 -20.17 -7.50 -7.24
C PHE A 270 -20.10 -7.91 -8.71
N THR A 271 -19.74 -9.16 -9.01
CA THR A 271 -19.87 -9.69 -10.37
C THR A 271 -21.31 -10.01 -10.79
N HIS A 272 -22.23 -10.07 -9.82
CA HIS A 272 -23.65 -10.36 -10.04
C HIS A 272 -24.59 -9.23 -9.60
N ASN A 273 -24.05 -8.07 -9.20
CA ASN A 273 -24.86 -6.88 -8.96
C ASN A 273 -25.43 -6.40 -10.30
N ASP A 274 -26.73 -6.60 -10.50
CA ASP A 274 -27.51 -5.94 -11.54
C ASP A 274 -27.68 -4.47 -11.16
N PRO A 275 -27.16 -3.50 -11.94
CA PRO A 275 -27.27 -2.07 -11.64
C PRO A 275 -28.71 -1.57 -11.48
N GLU A 276 -29.72 -2.31 -11.95
CA GLU A 276 -31.13 -1.95 -11.85
C GLU A 276 -31.89 -2.62 -10.70
N ALA A 277 -31.21 -3.44 -9.89
CA ALA A 277 -31.83 -4.11 -8.75
C ALA A 277 -32.13 -3.10 -7.62
N VAL A 278 -33.42 -2.85 -7.38
CA VAL A 278 -33.98 -1.92 -6.37
C VAL A 278 -33.56 -2.26 -4.92
N ASP A 279 -32.95 -3.42 -4.70
CA ASP A 279 -32.60 -3.94 -3.38
C ASP A 279 -31.23 -4.64 -3.46
N HIS A 280 -30.15 -3.86 -3.57
CA HIS A 280 -28.77 -4.34 -3.45
C HIS A 280 -28.47 -4.81 -2.01
N ASN A 281 -29.11 -5.91 -1.60
CA ASN A 281 -29.10 -6.38 -0.21
C ASN A 281 -27.93 -7.32 0.14
N TYR A 282 -26.99 -7.56 -0.77
CA TYR A 282 -25.96 -8.58 -0.50
C TYR A 282 -24.75 -8.05 0.29
N LEU A 283 -24.30 -6.81 0.06
CA LEU A 283 -23.28 -6.15 0.89
C LEU A 283 -23.54 -4.64 0.91
N LYS A 284 -23.32 -4.01 2.07
CA LYS A 284 -23.23 -2.53 2.16
C LYS A 284 -22.12 -2.04 1.22
N PRO A 285 -22.22 -0.81 0.68
CA PRO A 285 -21.11 -0.19 -0.04
C PRO A 285 -19.83 -0.30 0.79
N PHE A 286 -18.75 -0.75 0.17
CA PHE A 286 -17.45 -0.76 0.80
C PHE A 286 -17.07 0.68 1.15
N SER A 287 -16.70 0.93 2.41
CA SER A 287 -15.92 2.13 2.71
C SER A 287 -14.54 1.97 2.08
N LYS A 288 -13.87 3.10 1.80
CA LYS A 288 -12.47 3.16 1.39
C LYS A 288 -11.60 2.20 2.20
N ARG A 289 -11.65 2.35 3.52
CA ARG A 289 -10.95 1.52 4.50
C ARG A 289 -11.25 0.02 4.35
N TYR A 290 -12.51 -0.35 4.18
CA TYR A 290 -12.87 -1.76 4.03
C TYR A 290 -12.40 -2.35 2.69
N ALA A 291 -12.42 -1.55 1.60
CA ALA A 291 -11.96 -2.03 0.31
C ALA A 291 -10.45 -2.20 0.31
N ARG A 292 -9.73 -1.28 0.95
CA ARG A 292 -8.29 -1.39 1.18
C ARG A 292 -7.95 -2.71 1.88
N ASP A 293 -8.56 -2.99 3.04
CA ASP A 293 -8.36 -4.25 3.78
C ASP A 293 -8.59 -5.51 2.92
N VAL A 294 -9.59 -5.49 2.04
CA VAL A 294 -9.86 -6.61 1.14
C VAL A 294 -8.86 -6.70 -0.01
N LEU A 295 -8.37 -5.58 -0.55
CA LEU A 295 -7.29 -5.58 -1.54
C LEU A 295 -6.00 -6.16 -0.95
N PHE A 296 -5.64 -5.78 0.28
CA PHE A 296 -4.54 -6.39 1.03
C PHE A 296 -4.69 -7.91 1.17
N PHE A 297 -5.91 -8.36 1.47
CA PHE A 297 -6.17 -9.79 1.57
C PHE A 297 -6.04 -10.50 0.22
N TYR A 298 -6.51 -9.91 -0.88
CA TYR A 298 -6.27 -10.45 -2.22
C TYR A 298 -4.79 -10.48 -2.56
N ASP A 299 -4.04 -9.46 -2.17
CA ASP A 299 -2.59 -9.37 -2.35
C ASP A 299 -1.87 -10.56 -1.70
N PHE A 300 -2.22 -10.82 -0.43
CA PHE A 300 -1.76 -12.00 0.30
C PHE A 300 -2.11 -13.30 -0.41
N LEU A 301 -3.33 -13.44 -0.95
CA LEU A 301 -3.72 -14.64 -1.69
C LEU A 301 -2.89 -14.83 -2.98
N TYR A 302 -2.50 -13.75 -3.67
CA TYR A 302 -1.60 -13.87 -4.82
C TYR A 302 -0.21 -14.39 -4.40
N LEU A 303 0.42 -13.77 -3.39
CA LEU A 303 1.73 -14.22 -2.92
C LEU A 303 1.70 -15.67 -2.47
N LEU A 304 0.63 -16.08 -1.78
CA LEU A 304 0.48 -17.45 -1.33
C LEU A 304 0.44 -18.42 -2.54
N VAL A 305 -0.27 -18.08 -3.62
CA VAL A 305 -0.27 -18.86 -4.86
C VAL A 305 1.14 -18.97 -5.46
N GLU A 306 1.94 -17.90 -5.42
CA GLU A 306 3.32 -17.93 -5.91
C GLU A 306 4.22 -18.85 -5.10
N GLN A 307 4.10 -18.81 -3.78
CA GLN A 307 4.89 -19.67 -2.88
C GLN A 307 4.48 -21.15 -3.01
N MET A 308 3.18 -21.44 -3.09
CA MET A 308 2.65 -22.81 -3.21
C MET A 308 3.02 -23.51 -4.52
N ASP A 309 3.40 -22.75 -5.55
CA ASP A 309 3.87 -23.28 -6.84
C ASP A 309 5.36 -23.65 -6.85
N THR A 310 6.12 -23.25 -5.83
CA THR A 310 7.57 -23.49 -5.75
C THR A 310 7.96 -24.77 -5.00
N SER A 311 7.05 -25.73 -4.81
CA SER A 311 7.41 -27.00 -4.16
C SER A 311 8.12 -27.98 -5.11
N GLU A 312 9.35 -27.65 -5.48
CA GLU A 312 10.45 -28.61 -5.69
C GLU A 312 11.62 -28.20 -4.78
N ASP A 313 11.49 -28.51 -3.48
CA ASP A 313 12.51 -29.06 -2.55
C ASP A 313 12.10 -28.90 -1.06
#